data_AF-A0A6P6AVI6-F1
#
_entry.id   AF-A0A6P6AVI6-F1
#
_cell.length_a   1.000
_cell.length_b   1.000
_cell.length_c   1.000
_cell.angle_alpha   90.00
_cell.angle_beta   90.00
_cell.angle_gamma   90.00
#
_symmetry.space_group_name_H-M   'P 1'
#
loop_
_entity.id
_entity.type
_entity.pdbx_description
1 polymer ?
#
loop_
_entity_poly.entity_id
_entity_poly.type
_entity_poly.pdbx_seq_one_letter_code
_entity_poly.pdbx_strand_id
1 'polypeptide(L)'
;MQDPKFIKSPKKSPLILTIVVLFFLMVSGVYICSIRLWQISPRTNAKFLNIKALDQQQQQQCQAPDIEQWEAPLIHFPNPKTFNREECVCNPVRYFAIFSMQRSGSGWFETLLNSHINVSSNGEIFGLRDRRSNISSILETLDRVYNLDWFSSASKNECSAAIGFKWMLNQGVMQHHKDIVEYFKKNGVSAIFLFRKNLLRRTISLLANAYDKDVRPLNGTHKSHVHSSAEVSSA
;
A
#
# COMPACT_ATOMS: atom_id res chain seq x y z
N MET A 1 -7.85 -12.80 87.32
CA MET A 1 -8.75 -13.02 86.16
C MET A 1 -9.12 -11.64 85.63
N GLN A 2 -8.73 -11.15 84.46
CA GLN A 2 -8.16 -11.70 83.22
C GLN A 2 -7.23 -10.65 82.56
N ASP A 3 -6.20 -11.11 81.84
CA ASP A 3 -5.20 -10.32 81.14
C ASP A 3 -5.71 -9.65 79.84
N PRO A 4 -5.20 -8.47 79.45
CA PRO A 4 -5.43 -7.92 78.11
C PRO A 4 -4.43 -8.54 77.10
N LYS A 5 -4.98 -9.14 76.05
CA LYS A 5 -4.24 -9.75 74.94
C LYS A 5 -3.45 -8.70 74.14
N PHE A 6 -2.13 -8.84 74.13
CA PHE A 6 -1.23 -8.10 73.25
C PHE A 6 -1.32 -8.67 71.81
N ILE A 7 -1.87 -7.88 70.89
CA ILE A 7 -1.92 -8.22 69.46
C ILE A 7 -0.52 -7.99 68.86
N LYS A 8 0.16 -9.08 68.48
CA LYS A 8 1.42 -9.02 67.71
C LYS A 8 1.12 -8.62 66.26
N SER A 9 1.85 -7.62 65.75
CA SER A 9 1.88 -7.31 64.33
C SER A 9 2.68 -8.38 63.56
N PRO A 10 2.23 -8.81 62.36
CA PRO A 10 2.97 -9.78 61.57
C PRO A 10 4.13 -9.08 60.87
N LYS A 11 5.37 -9.43 61.25
CA LYS A 11 6.56 -9.08 60.48
C LYS A 11 6.52 -9.82 59.14
N LYS A 12 6.12 -9.14 58.05
CA LYS A 12 6.28 -9.68 56.70
C LYS A 12 7.77 -9.90 56.44
N SER A 13 8.14 -11.13 56.11
CA SER A 13 9.54 -11.53 56.00
C SER A 13 10.18 -10.90 54.76
N PRO A 14 11.45 -10.46 54.85
CA PRO A 14 12.18 -9.84 53.73
C PRO A 14 12.33 -10.76 52.52
N LEU A 15 12.21 -12.08 52.71
CA LEU A 15 12.32 -13.08 51.65
C LEU A 15 11.16 -13.02 50.65
N ILE A 16 9.94 -12.73 51.10
CA ILE A 16 8.77 -12.65 50.20
C ILE A 16 8.91 -11.45 49.26
N LEU A 17 9.40 -10.32 49.77
CA LEU A 17 9.66 -9.12 48.96
C LEU A 17 10.69 -9.42 47.87
N THR A 18 11.80 -10.08 48.24
CA THR A 18 12.87 -10.45 47.29
C THR A 18 12.36 -11.39 46.20
N ILE A 19 11.53 -12.38 46.53
CA ILE A 19 10.94 -13.30 45.55
C ILE A 19 10.02 -12.55 44.58
N VAL A 20 9.21 -11.61 45.07
CA VAL A 20 8.33 -10.79 44.23
C VAL A 20 9.14 -9.92 43.26
N VAL A 21 10.21 -9.28 43.74
CA VAL A 21 11.08 -8.45 42.88
C VAL A 21 11.75 -9.28 41.79
N LEU A 22 12.27 -10.46 42.13
CA LEU A 22 12.87 -11.37 41.16
C LEU A 22 11.87 -11.85 40.09
N PHE A 23 10.63 -12.11 40.49
CA PHE A 23 9.57 -12.47 39.55
C PHE A 23 9.28 -11.33 38.56
N PHE A 24 9.17 -10.08 39.03
CA PHE A 24 8.97 -8.93 38.14
C PHE A 24 10.16 -8.70 37.19
N LEU A 25 11.39 -8.92 37.63
CA LEU A 25 12.58 -8.83 36.77
C LEU A 25 12.60 -9.92 35.69
N MET A 26 12.21 -11.15 36.03
CA MET A 26 12.07 -12.24 35.07
C MET A 26 10.99 -11.95 34.02
N VAL A 27 9.79 -11.52 34.45
CA VAL A 27 8.68 -11.23 33.54
C VAL A 27 9.01 -10.04 32.62
N SER A 28 9.61 -8.98 33.16
CA SER A 28 10.01 -7.83 32.35
C SER A 28 11.15 -8.17 31.38
N GLY A 29 12.12 -8.99 31.78
CA GLY A 29 13.17 -9.49 30.91
C GLY A 29 12.62 -10.31 29.73
N VAL A 30 11.70 -11.26 30.01
CA VAL A 30 11.03 -12.05 28.97
C VAL A 30 10.19 -11.18 28.04
N TYR A 31 9.48 -10.19 28.58
CA TYR A 31 8.67 -9.25 27.79
C TYR A 31 9.54 -8.39 26.86
N ILE A 32 10.67 -7.86 27.36
CA ILE A 32 11.62 -7.07 26.56
C ILE A 32 12.25 -7.97 25.47
N CYS A 33 12.69 -9.18 25.79
CA CYS A 33 13.22 -10.13 24.81
C CYS A 33 12.19 -10.51 23.74
N SER A 34 10.92 -10.68 24.11
CA SER A 34 9.84 -11.02 23.16
C SER A 34 9.59 -9.89 22.17
N ILE A 35 9.63 -8.63 22.61
CA ILE A 35 9.51 -7.45 21.73
C ILE A 35 10.69 -7.38 20.75
N ARG A 36 11.91 -7.67 21.20
CA ARG A 36 13.10 -7.71 20.33
C ARG A 36 13.02 -8.82 19.28
N LEU A 37 12.52 -9.99 19.65
CA LEU A 37 12.35 -11.12 18.72
C LEU A 37 11.24 -10.87 17.69
N TRP A 38 10.15 -10.20 18.08
CA TRP A 38 9.07 -9.84 17.14
C TRP A 38 9.51 -8.78 16.10
N GLN A 39 10.43 -7.88 16.46
CA GLN A 39 11.05 -6.94 15.53
C GLN A 39 11.96 -7.62 14.50
N ILE A 40 12.46 -8.83 14.79
CA ILE A 40 13.30 -9.63 13.88
C ILE A 40 12.41 -10.63 13.12
N SER A 41 11.32 -10.16 12.50
CA SER A 41 10.57 -11.01 11.57
C SER A 41 11.46 -11.28 10.33
N PRO A 42 11.99 -12.51 10.13
CA PRO A 42 12.94 -12.78 9.04
C PRO A 42 12.20 -13.01 7.71
N ARG A 43 10.89 -13.26 7.77
CA ARG A 43 10.10 -13.79 6.65
C ARG A 43 9.83 -12.75 5.56
N THR A 44 9.72 -11.46 5.92
CA THR A 44 9.63 -10.35 4.96
C THR A 44 10.99 -9.96 4.41
N ASN A 45 12.03 -9.95 5.26
CA ASN A 45 13.40 -9.61 4.87
C ASN A 45 14.00 -10.61 3.87
N ALA A 46 13.78 -11.92 4.05
CA ALA A 46 14.32 -12.95 3.17
C ALA A 46 13.69 -12.98 1.76
N LYS A 47 12.36 -12.83 1.66
CA LYS A 47 11.68 -12.68 0.36
C LYS A 47 12.16 -11.42 -0.37
N PHE A 48 12.42 -10.37 0.37
CA PHE A 48 12.82 -9.09 -0.18
C PHE A 48 14.28 -9.05 -0.68
N LEU A 49 15.22 -9.64 0.07
CA LEU A 49 16.61 -9.77 -0.40
C LEU A 49 16.68 -10.51 -1.74
N ASN A 50 15.78 -11.49 -1.95
CA ASN A 50 15.64 -12.17 -3.24
C ASN A 50 15.14 -11.24 -4.35
N ILE A 51 14.18 -10.33 -4.08
CA ILE A 51 13.66 -9.41 -5.12
C ILE A 51 14.75 -8.43 -5.57
N LYS A 52 15.49 -7.82 -4.63
CA LYS A 52 16.62 -6.94 -4.98
C LYS A 52 17.74 -7.66 -5.72
N ALA A 53 18.06 -8.88 -5.31
CA ALA A 53 19.04 -9.70 -6.01
C ALA A 53 18.58 -10.01 -7.44
N LEU A 54 17.29 -10.32 -7.64
CA LEU A 54 16.71 -10.57 -8.96
C LEU A 54 16.75 -9.31 -9.84
N ASP A 55 16.32 -8.15 -9.32
CA ASP A 55 16.37 -6.88 -10.05
C ASP A 55 17.81 -6.51 -10.43
N GLN A 56 18.78 -6.69 -9.52
CA GLN A 56 20.20 -6.42 -9.82
C GLN A 56 20.77 -7.40 -10.84
N GLN A 57 20.47 -8.70 -10.73
CA GLN A 57 20.89 -9.69 -11.72
C GLN A 57 20.32 -9.39 -13.11
N GLN A 58 19.05 -8.97 -13.16
CA GLN A 58 18.37 -8.66 -14.41
C GLN A 58 18.86 -7.33 -15.02
N GLN A 59 19.15 -6.33 -14.18
CA GLN A 59 19.81 -5.09 -14.60
C GLN A 59 21.21 -5.35 -15.19
N GLN A 60 21.95 -6.30 -14.60
CA GLN A 60 23.27 -6.71 -15.09
C GLN A 60 23.19 -7.52 -16.39
N GLN A 61 22.12 -8.31 -16.58
CA GLN A 61 21.82 -9.00 -17.83
C GLN A 61 21.44 -8.03 -18.96
N CYS A 62 20.73 -6.96 -18.63
CA CYS A 62 20.28 -5.95 -19.59
C CYS A 62 21.34 -4.89 -19.96
N GLN A 63 22.59 -5.06 -19.49
CA GLN A 63 23.76 -4.22 -19.81
C GLN A 63 23.42 -2.72 -19.88
N ALA A 64 22.71 -2.17 -18.90
CA ALA A 64 22.29 -0.77 -18.94
C ALA A 64 23.48 0.14 -18.56
N PRO A 65 24.23 0.73 -19.52
CA PRO A 65 25.53 1.34 -19.23
C PRO A 65 25.39 2.79 -18.72
N ASP A 66 24.24 3.42 -18.97
CA ASP A 66 23.97 4.85 -18.75
C ASP A 66 23.04 5.13 -17.55
N ILE A 67 22.69 4.12 -16.73
CA ILE A 67 21.87 4.37 -15.54
C ILE A 67 22.76 4.98 -14.46
N GLU A 68 22.53 6.25 -14.16
CA GLU A 68 23.21 6.90 -13.04
C GLU A 68 22.82 6.23 -11.71
N GLN A 69 23.76 6.18 -10.76
CA GLN A 69 23.56 5.47 -9.49
C GLN A 69 22.34 5.96 -8.69
N TRP A 70 21.91 7.20 -8.87
CA TRP A 70 20.72 7.76 -8.23
C TRP A 70 19.41 7.30 -8.88
N GLU A 71 19.43 6.86 -10.13
CA GLU A 71 18.28 6.35 -10.87
C GLU A 71 18.02 4.87 -10.59
N ALA A 72 19.04 4.12 -10.17
CA ALA A 72 18.94 2.69 -9.92
C ALA A 72 17.76 2.29 -9.00
N PRO A 73 17.42 3.02 -7.92
CA PRO A 73 16.27 2.66 -7.09
C PRO A 73 14.91 2.91 -7.75
N LEU A 74 14.83 3.73 -8.81
CA LEU A 74 13.60 4.16 -9.50
C LEU A 74 13.28 3.31 -10.73
N ILE A 75 14.20 2.46 -11.14
CA ILE A 75 14.17 1.67 -12.36
C ILE A 75 14.05 0.20 -11.98
N HIS A 76 13.03 -0.47 -12.50
CA HIS A 76 12.76 -1.87 -12.21
C HIS A 76 12.65 -2.72 -13.48
N PHE A 77 12.97 -3.99 -13.37
CA PHE A 77 12.84 -4.97 -14.46
C PHE A 77 11.90 -6.10 -14.01
N PRO A 78 10.59 -5.83 -13.86
CA PRO A 78 9.64 -6.81 -13.36
C PRO A 78 9.61 -8.07 -14.24
N ASN A 79 9.43 -9.21 -13.58
CA ASN A 79 9.35 -10.53 -14.19
C ASN A 79 7.98 -11.16 -13.87
N PRO A 80 6.93 -10.82 -14.63
CA PRO A 80 5.59 -11.33 -14.41
C PRO A 80 5.55 -12.85 -14.49
N LYS A 81 4.78 -13.48 -13.59
CA LYS A 81 4.54 -14.93 -13.62
C LYS A 81 3.46 -15.31 -14.64
N THR A 82 2.63 -14.35 -15.00
CA THR A 82 1.40 -14.60 -15.79
C THR A 82 1.60 -14.48 -17.30
N PHE A 83 2.70 -13.90 -17.76
CA PHE A 83 3.06 -13.77 -19.18
C PHE A 83 4.56 -13.45 -19.31
N ASN A 84 5.12 -13.57 -20.51
CA ASN A 84 6.50 -13.17 -20.79
C ASN A 84 6.53 -11.75 -21.37
N ARG A 85 7.51 -10.94 -20.97
CA ARG A 85 7.72 -9.60 -21.54
C ARG A 85 8.45 -9.60 -22.88
N GLU A 86 8.82 -10.78 -23.39
CA GLU A 86 9.42 -11.01 -24.71
C GLU A 86 10.60 -10.07 -25.01
N GLU A 87 10.53 -9.26 -26.07
CA GLU A 87 11.57 -8.29 -26.44
C GLU A 87 11.74 -7.17 -25.40
N CYS A 88 10.74 -6.96 -24.54
CA CYS A 88 10.68 -5.89 -23.56
C CYS A 88 11.13 -6.29 -22.15
N VAL A 89 11.75 -7.47 -21.98
CA VAL A 89 12.36 -7.89 -20.70
C VAL A 89 13.35 -6.85 -20.16
N CYS A 90 14.11 -6.23 -21.06
CA CYS A 90 15.10 -5.19 -20.73
C CYS A 90 14.56 -3.76 -20.80
N ASN A 91 13.24 -3.58 -20.93
CA ASN A 91 12.65 -2.25 -20.81
C ASN A 91 12.41 -1.93 -19.32
N PRO A 92 12.98 -0.83 -18.82
CA PRO A 92 12.80 -0.45 -17.43
C PRO A 92 11.37 0.04 -17.18
N VAL A 93 10.86 -0.25 -15.99
CA VAL A 93 9.52 0.11 -15.56
C VAL A 93 9.61 1.03 -14.35
N ARG A 94 8.95 2.19 -14.43
CA ARG A 94 8.82 3.12 -13.31
C ARG A 94 7.51 2.88 -12.56
N TYR A 95 7.59 2.88 -11.24
CA TYR A 95 6.44 2.66 -10.37
C TYR A 95 5.86 3.99 -9.90
N PHE A 96 4.53 4.10 -9.90
CA PHE A 96 3.84 5.25 -9.34
C PHE A 96 2.55 4.88 -8.60
N ALA A 97 2.14 5.75 -7.67
CA ALA A 97 0.83 5.66 -7.04
C ALA A 97 0.17 7.04 -6.94
N ILE A 98 -1.10 7.13 -7.31
CA ILE A 98 -1.89 8.36 -7.29
C ILE A 98 -2.70 8.41 -6.00
N PHE A 99 -2.25 9.21 -5.04
CA PHE A 99 -2.99 9.48 -3.81
C PHE A 99 -4.02 10.58 -4.02
N SER A 100 -5.27 10.27 -3.70
CA SER A 100 -6.36 11.19 -3.98
C SER A 100 -7.54 11.06 -3.00
N MET A 101 -8.54 11.92 -3.19
CA MET A 101 -9.82 11.86 -2.51
C MET A 101 -10.94 11.70 -3.55
N GLN A 102 -12.12 11.24 -3.12
CA GLN A 102 -13.26 11.11 -4.02
C GLN A 102 -13.64 12.46 -4.66
N ARG A 103 -14.01 12.45 -5.95
CA ARG A 103 -14.37 13.63 -6.78
C ARG A 103 -13.26 14.69 -6.88
N SER A 104 -12.00 14.27 -6.86
CA SER A 104 -10.82 15.14 -7.04
C SER A 104 -10.43 15.40 -8.49
N GLY A 105 -10.95 14.63 -9.46
CA GLY A 105 -10.48 14.63 -10.85
C GLY A 105 -9.50 13.49 -11.16
N SER A 106 -9.24 12.60 -10.21
CA SER A 106 -8.32 11.46 -10.40
C SER A 106 -8.74 10.44 -11.44
N GLY A 107 -10.04 10.28 -11.71
CA GLY A 107 -10.51 9.46 -12.84
C GLY A 107 -10.08 10.00 -14.20
N TRP A 108 -10.23 11.31 -14.43
CA TRP A 108 -9.79 11.94 -15.68
C TRP A 108 -8.27 11.86 -15.86
N PHE A 109 -7.51 12.14 -14.79
CA PHE A 109 -6.05 12.06 -14.82
C PHE A 109 -5.56 10.64 -15.12
N GLU A 110 -6.22 9.63 -14.56
CA GLU A 110 -5.96 8.22 -14.89
C GLU A 110 -6.28 7.90 -16.35
N THR A 111 -7.41 8.36 -16.89
CA THR A 111 -7.73 8.18 -18.32
C THR A 111 -6.67 8.81 -19.21
N LEU A 112 -6.17 10.00 -18.83
CA LEU A 112 -5.07 10.65 -19.55
C LEU A 112 -3.80 9.80 -19.53
N LEU A 113 -3.40 9.25 -18.37
CA LEU A 113 -2.23 8.38 -18.28
C LEU A 113 -2.38 7.12 -19.15
N ASN A 114 -3.54 6.47 -19.08
CA ASN A 114 -3.84 5.26 -19.85
C ASN A 114 -4.02 5.51 -21.35
N SER A 115 -4.06 6.77 -21.81
CA SER A 115 -4.03 7.08 -23.24
C SER A 115 -2.65 6.86 -23.86
N HIS A 116 -1.59 6.82 -23.05
CA HIS A 116 -0.24 6.56 -23.50
C HIS A 116 0.02 5.04 -23.57
N ILE A 117 0.50 4.56 -24.72
CA ILE A 117 0.67 3.12 -24.99
C ILE A 117 1.51 2.38 -23.95
N ASN A 118 2.58 3.01 -23.44
CA ASN A 118 3.50 2.40 -22.47
C ASN A 118 3.24 2.78 -21.00
N VAL A 119 2.10 3.39 -20.68
CA VAL A 119 1.74 3.75 -19.28
C VAL A 119 0.46 3.03 -18.90
N SER A 120 0.46 2.42 -17.70
CA SER A 120 -0.69 1.70 -17.19
C SER A 120 -1.02 2.08 -15.74
N SER A 121 -2.23 2.59 -15.52
CA SER A 121 -2.85 2.84 -14.22
C SER A 121 -4.01 1.87 -14.02
N ASN A 122 -3.95 1.09 -12.94
CA ASN A 122 -4.85 -0.02 -12.64
C ASN A 122 -6.08 0.36 -11.79
N GLY A 123 -6.47 1.63 -11.75
CA GLY A 123 -7.65 2.08 -11.02
C GLY A 123 -7.50 1.98 -9.51
N GLU A 124 -8.65 1.92 -8.83
CA GLU A 124 -8.75 1.81 -7.37
C GLU A 124 -8.62 0.36 -6.90
N ILE A 125 -7.38 -0.12 -6.82
CA ILE A 125 -7.11 -1.52 -6.43
C ILE A 125 -7.45 -1.81 -4.96
N PHE A 126 -7.49 -0.79 -4.08
CA PHE A 126 -7.77 -0.95 -2.64
C PHE A 126 -9.21 -0.61 -2.23
N GLY A 127 -10.15 -0.56 -3.17
CA GLY A 127 -11.58 -0.42 -2.86
C GLY A 127 -12.13 -1.56 -2.00
N LEU A 128 -11.72 -2.80 -2.30
CA LEU A 128 -12.11 -4.01 -1.56
C LEU A 128 -11.42 -4.09 -0.21
N ARG A 129 -12.18 -4.43 0.85
CA ARG A 129 -11.68 -4.47 2.24
C ARG A 129 -10.60 -5.52 2.44
N ASP A 130 -10.72 -6.68 1.82
CA ASP A 130 -9.80 -7.81 2.05
C ASP A 130 -8.35 -7.45 1.69
N ARG A 131 -8.15 -6.69 0.60
CA ARG A 131 -6.85 -6.21 0.12
C ARG A 131 -6.16 -5.24 1.07
N ARG A 132 -6.90 -4.67 2.01
CA ARG A 132 -6.42 -3.71 3.03
C ARG A 132 -6.73 -4.14 4.46
N SER A 133 -7.00 -5.44 4.66
CA SER A 133 -7.33 -6.00 5.97
C SER A 133 -6.14 -5.96 6.94
N ASN A 134 -4.92 -6.07 6.41
CA ASN A 134 -3.67 -5.96 7.15
C ASN A 134 -2.52 -5.55 6.21
N ILE A 135 -1.37 -5.20 6.80
CA ILE A 135 -0.18 -4.78 6.04
C ILE A 135 0.32 -5.86 5.07
N SER A 136 0.29 -7.14 5.45
CA SER A 136 0.75 -8.22 4.56
C SER A 136 -0.06 -8.29 3.27
N SER A 137 -1.37 -8.11 3.37
CA SER A 137 -2.29 -8.13 2.21
C SER A 137 -2.06 -6.92 1.29
N ILE A 138 -1.75 -5.77 1.89
CA ILE A 138 -1.39 -4.56 1.14
C ILE A 138 -0.10 -4.80 0.37
N LEU A 139 0.96 -5.25 1.04
CA LEU A 139 2.26 -5.47 0.41
C LEU A 139 2.18 -6.53 -0.70
N GLU A 140 1.46 -7.63 -0.47
CA GLU A 140 1.22 -8.65 -1.50
C GLU A 140 0.49 -8.07 -2.72
N THR A 141 -0.48 -7.19 -2.50
CA THR A 141 -1.20 -6.50 -3.57
C THR A 141 -0.26 -5.56 -4.35
N LEU A 142 0.59 -4.80 -3.65
CA LEU A 142 1.59 -3.92 -4.27
C LEU A 142 2.59 -4.72 -5.11
N ASP A 143 3.14 -5.79 -4.56
CA ASP A 143 4.09 -6.67 -5.26
C ASP A 143 3.46 -7.24 -6.53
N ARG A 144 2.20 -7.66 -6.47
CA ARG A 144 1.48 -8.18 -7.64
C ARG A 144 1.29 -7.12 -8.73
N VAL A 145 0.95 -5.88 -8.35
CA VAL A 145 0.78 -4.79 -9.31
C VAL A 145 2.10 -4.41 -9.95
N TYR A 146 3.14 -4.19 -9.14
CA TYR A 146 4.43 -3.76 -9.65
C TYR A 146 5.18 -4.85 -10.42
N ASN A 147 4.93 -6.12 -10.13
CA ASN A 147 5.41 -7.24 -10.95
C ASN A 147 4.60 -7.48 -12.23
N LEU A 148 3.72 -6.55 -12.64
CA LEU A 148 2.84 -6.67 -13.81
C LEU A 148 1.84 -7.85 -13.75
N ASP A 149 1.65 -8.50 -12.60
CA ASP A 149 0.78 -9.68 -12.42
C ASP A 149 -0.66 -9.33 -12.00
N TRP A 150 -1.02 -8.06 -12.13
CA TRP A 150 -2.36 -7.59 -11.83
C TRP A 150 -3.30 -7.78 -13.03
N PHE A 151 -4.42 -8.46 -12.78
CA PHE A 151 -5.47 -8.63 -13.79
C PHE A 151 -6.47 -7.49 -13.63
N SER A 152 -6.43 -6.53 -14.55
CA SER A 152 -7.45 -5.49 -14.68
C SER A 152 -7.97 -5.46 -16.11
N SER A 153 -9.00 -4.65 -16.36
CA SER A 153 -9.50 -4.39 -17.72
C SER A 153 -8.55 -3.54 -18.57
N ALA A 154 -7.44 -3.05 -18.01
CA ALA A 154 -6.41 -2.39 -18.79
C ALA A 154 -5.67 -3.44 -19.64
N SER A 155 -5.40 -3.14 -20.91
CA SER A 155 -4.64 -4.03 -21.79
C SER A 155 -3.27 -4.31 -21.18
N LYS A 156 -2.95 -5.59 -20.93
CA LYS A 156 -1.59 -6.00 -20.58
C LYS A 156 -0.67 -5.59 -21.72
N ASN A 157 0.36 -4.80 -21.40
CA ASN A 157 1.38 -4.41 -22.35
C ASN A 157 2.74 -4.90 -21.84
N GLU A 158 3.36 -5.78 -22.62
CA GLU A 158 4.69 -6.36 -22.40
C GLU A 158 5.76 -5.28 -22.24
N CYS A 159 5.58 -4.17 -22.95
CA CYS A 159 6.48 -3.03 -23.06
C CYS A 159 6.05 -1.82 -22.21
N SER A 160 5.27 -2.07 -21.14
CA SER A 160 4.94 -1.02 -20.18
C SER A 160 6.22 -0.37 -19.63
N ALA A 161 6.32 0.95 -19.73
CA ALA A 161 7.43 1.76 -19.21
C ALA A 161 7.09 2.39 -17.85
N ALA A 162 5.80 2.53 -17.52
CA ALA A 162 5.36 2.94 -16.21
C ALA A 162 4.09 2.18 -15.78
N ILE A 163 4.08 1.72 -14.54
CA ILE A 163 2.91 1.09 -13.94
C ILE A 163 2.56 1.71 -12.60
N GLY A 164 1.26 1.85 -12.38
CA GLY A 164 0.75 2.34 -11.13
C GLY A 164 -0.72 2.07 -10.93
N PHE A 165 -1.26 2.76 -9.95
CA PHE A 165 -2.66 2.65 -9.56
C PHE A 165 -3.10 3.91 -8.81
N LYS A 166 -4.39 3.99 -8.57
CA LYS A 166 -5.03 5.05 -7.79
C LYS A 166 -5.37 4.54 -6.40
N TRP A 167 -5.07 5.33 -5.37
CA TRP A 167 -5.37 5.01 -3.98
C TRP A 167 -6.08 6.17 -3.31
N MET A 168 -7.35 5.96 -2.93
CA MET A 168 -8.07 6.97 -2.18
C MET A 168 -7.62 6.98 -0.72
N LEU A 169 -7.47 8.16 -0.12
CA LEU A 169 -7.00 8.30 1.27
C LEU A 169 -7.91 7.59 2.29
N ASN A 170 -9.20 7.43 1.99
CA ASN A 170 -10.16 6.69 2.81
C ASN A 170 -10.09 5.15 2.61
N GLN A 171 -9.22 4.66 1.74
CA GLN A 171 -9.03 3.24 1.44
C GLN A 171 -7.85 2.62 2.21
N GLY A 172 -7.66 3.02 3.48
CA GLY A 172 -6.71 2.36 4.38
C GLY A 172 -5.24 2.83 4.29
N VAL A 173 -4.91 3.76 3.39
CA VAL A 173 -3.55 4.35 3.27
C VAL A 173 -3.02 4.82 4.63
N MET A 174 -3.85 5.54 5.38
CA MET A 174 -3.43 6.19 6.62
C MET A 174 -3.17 5.19 7.76
N GLN A 175 -3.77 4.00 7.71
CA GLN A 175 -3.66 2.99 8.77
C GLN A 175 -2.28 2.34 8.82
N HIS A 176 -1.65 2.16 7.65
CA HIS A 176 -0.35 1.50 7.51
C HIS A 176 0.70 2.41 6.84
N HIS A 177 0.56 3.73 7.02
CA HIS A 177 1.35 4.72 6.28
C HIS A 177 2.87 4.56 6.47
N LYS A 178 3.35 4.12 7.64
CA LYS A 178 4.78 3.92 7.89
C LYS A 178 5.36 2.82 7.01
N ASP A 179 4.71 1.66 7.01
CA ASP A 179 5.12 0.50 6.22
C ASP A 179 5.00 0.79 4.72
N ILE A 180 3.96 1.51 4.30
CA ILE A 180 3.76 1.93 2.90
C ILE A 180 4.88 2.89 2.46
N VAL A 181 5.21 3.89 3.28
CA VAL A 181 6.30 4.83 2.97
C VAL A 181 7.64 4.10 2.89
N GLU A 182 7.89 3.15 3.79
CA GLU A 182 9.09 2.31 3.74
C GLU A 182 9.15 1.51 2.44
N TYR A 183 8.06 0.84 2.07
CA TYR A 183 7.95 0.12 0.80
C TYR A 183 8.21 1.03 -0.40
N PHE A 184 7.62 2.22 -0.42
CA PHE A 184 7.73 3.16 -1.54
C PHE A 184 9.15 3.66 -1.73
N LYS A 185 9.82 4.08 -0.64
CA LYS A 185 11.22 4.52 -0.69
C LYS A 185 12.15 3.40 -1.15
N LYS A 186 11.84 2.18 -0.74
CA LYS A 186 12.66 1.00 -1.01
C LYS A 186 12.57 0.52 -2.46
N ASN A 187 11.40 0.69 -3.08
CA ASN A 187 11.08 0.28 -4.44
C ASN A 187 10.88 1.49 -5.38
N GLY A 188 11.48 2.64 -5.09
CA GLY A 188 11.45 3.80 -6.00
C GLY A 188 10.07 4.29 -6.45
N VAL A 189 9.02 4.08 -5.65
CA VAL A 189 7.66 4.39 -6.07
C VAL A 189 7.43 5.91 -6.03
N SER A 190 7.08 6.48 -7.18
CA SER A 190 6.72 7.88 -7.30
C SER A 190 5.31 8.14 -6.76
N ALA A 191 5.21 8.91 -5.69
CA ALA A 191 3.92 9.31 -5.10
C ALA A 191 3.37 10.58 -5.77
N ILE A 192 2.20 10.48 -6.39
CA ILE A 192 1.51 11.60 -7.03
C ILE A 192 0.32 12.01 -6.16
N PHE A 193 0.34 13.22 -5.63
CA PHE A 193 -0.76 13.75 -4.83
C PHE A 193 -1.71 14.59 -5.68
N LEU A 194 -2.94 14.11 -5.88
CA LEU A 194 -3.94 14.80 -6.67
C LEU A 194 -5.12 15.22 -5.81
N PHE A 195 -5.16 16.50 -5.45
CA PHE A 195 -6.24 17.09 -4.65
C PHE A 195 -6.89 18.27 -5.35
N ARG A 196 -8.22 18.40 -5.17
CA ARG A 196 -8.98 19.52 -5.72
C ARG A 196 -8.94 20.70 -4.74
N LYS A 197 -8.39 21.83 -5.18
CA LYS A 197 -8.29 23.07 -4.38
C LYS A 197 -9.65 23.61 -3.95
N ASN A 198 -10.64 23.61 -4.84
CA ASN A 198 -11.99 24.07 -4.54
C ASN A 198 -12.80 22.96 -3.84
N LEU A 199 -12.86 23.04 -2.51
CA LEU A 199 -13.57 22.07 -1.67
C LEU A 199 -15.08 22.16 -1.81
N LEU A 200 -15.66 23.35 -2.01
CA LEU A 200 -17.11 23.52 -2.21
C LEU A 200 -17.57 22.77 -3.46
N ARG A 201 -16.89 22.97 -4.60
CA ARG A 201 -17.22 22.27 -5.86
C ARG A 201 -17.03 20.76 -5.73
N ARG A 202 -16.06 20.31 -4.92
CA ARG A 202 -15.89 18.89 -4.58
C ARG A 202 -17.09 18.36 -3.79
N THR A 203 -17.53 19.08 -2.76
CA THR A 203 -18.67 18.69 -1.91
C THR A 203 -19.96 18.64 -2.74
N ILE A 204 -20.22 19.65 -3.56
CA ILE A 204 -21.36 19.63 -4.51
C ILE A 204 -21.29 18.39 -5.41
N SER A 205 -20.12 18.08 -5.96
CA SER A 205 -19.93 16.89 -6.80
C SER A 205 -20.15 15.57 -6.04
N LEU A 206 -19.84 15.53 -4.74
CA LEU A 206 -20.09 14.36 -3.88
C LEU A 206 -21.58 14.19 -3.61
N LEU A 207 -22.27 15.28 -3.27
CA LEU A 207 -23.71 15.28 -3.00
C LEU A 207 -24.51 14.90 -4.25
N ALA A 208 -24.18 15.47 -5.41
CA ALA A 208 -24.80 15.10 -6.68
C ALA A 208 -24.62 13.60 -6.97
N ASN A 209 -23.41 13.07 -6.83
CA ASN A 209 -23.14 11.66 -7.05
C ASN A 209 -23.90 10.74 -6.08
N ALA A 210 -24.09 11.15 -4.83
CA ALA A 210 -24.88 10.41 -3.84
C ALA A 210 -26.36 10.41 -4.23
N TYR A 211 -26.90 11.58 -4.57
CA TYR A 211 -28.27 11.73 -5.06
C TYR A 211 -28.53 10.86 -6.30
N ASP A 212 -27.65 10.92 -7.31
CA ASP A 212 -27.79 10.13 -8.54
C ASP A 212 -27.77 8.62 -8.26
N LYS A 213 -27.01 8.19 -7.26
CA LYS A 213 -26.91 6.78 -6.86
C LYS A 213 -28.21 6.28 -6.23
N ASP A 214 -28.86 7.14 -5.46
CA ASP A 214 -30.10 6.81 -4.75
C ASP A 214 -31.31 6.91 -5.68
N VAL A 215 -31.41 7.97 -6.48
CA VAL A 215 -32.55 8.25 -7.37
C VAL A 215 -32.47 7.47 -8.68
N ARG A 216 -31.26 7.16 -9.16
CA ARG A 216 -31.02 6.42 -10.43
C ARG A 216 -31.87 6.93 -11.60
N PRO A 217 -31.79 8.23 -11.92
CA PRO A 217 -32.73 8.90 -12.83
C PRO A 217 -32.72 8.37 -14.26
N LEU A 218 -31.68 7.61 -14.66
CA LEU A 218 -31.53 7.03 -16.00
C LEU A 218 -31.89 5.54 -15.99
N ASN A 219 -33.18 5.22 -16.10
CA ASN A 219 -33.70 3.84 -16.16
C ASN A 219 -33.15 2.93 -15.04
N GLY A 220 -33.00 3.45 -13.82
CA GLY A 220 -32.49 2.65 -12.70
C GLY A 220 -30.97 2.41 -12.71
N THR A 221 -30.24 3.09 -13.59
CA THR A 221 -28.77 3.01 -13.67
C THR A 221 -28.13 4.25 -13.04
N HIS A 222 -27.14 4.04 -12.16
CA HIS A 222 -26.30 5.12 -11.65
C HIS A 222 -25.27 5.53 -12.72
N LYS A 223 -25.35 6.76 -13.23
CA LYS A 223 -24.29 7.35 -14.05
C LYS A 223 -23.64 8.49 -13.29
N SER A 224 -22.37 8.31 -12.96
CA SER A 224 -21.57 9.30 -12.24
C SER A 224 -20.55 10.01 -13.12
N HIS A 225 -20.32 9.45 -14.31
CA HIS A 225 -19.35 9.87 -15.31
C HIS A 225 -19.90 9.59 -16.71
N VAL A 226 -19.46 10.41 -17.66
CA VAL A 226 -19.61 10.15 -19.08
C VAL A 226 -18.52 9.17 -19.47
N HIS A 227 -18.90 8.04 -20.05
CA HIS A 227 -18.00 6.95 -20.43
C HIS A 227 -17.75 6.86 -21.94
N SER A 228 -18.46 7.65 -22.76
CA SER A 228 -18.25 7.70 -24.21
C SER A 228 -18.55 9.07 -24.80
N SER A 229 -18.01 9.35 -26.00
CA SER A 229 -18.31 10.57 -26.76
C SER A 229 -19.80 10.68 -27.12
N ALA A 230 -20.48 9.56 -27.38
CA ALA A 230 -21.91 9.53 -27.68
C ALA A 230 -22.78 10.00 -26.49
N GLU A 231 -22.33 9.76 -25.26
CA GLU A 231 -23.00 10.24 -24.05
C GLU A 231 -22.82 11.76 -23.83
N VAL A 232 -21.82 12.39 -24.46
CA VAL A 232 -21.65 13.86 -24.43
C VAL A 232 -22.68 14.52 -25.33
N SER A 233 -22.95 13.93 -26.50
CA SER A 233 -23.84 14.49 -27.52
C SER A 233 -25.33 14.43 -27.16
N SER A 234 -25.68 13.72 -26.09
CA SER A 234 -27.05 13.44 -25.64
C SER A 234 -27.42 14.17 -24.34
N ALA A 235 -26.53 15.03 -23.83
CA ALA A 235 -26.71 15.84 -22.63
C ALA A 235 -26.96 17.32 -22.96
#